data_AF-A0A804KBS3-F1
#
_entry.id   AF-A0A804KBS3-F1
#
_cell.length_a   1.000
_cell.length_b   1.000
_cell.length_c   1.000
_cell.angle_alpha   90.00
_cell.angle_beta   90.00
_cell.angle_gamma   90.00
#
_symmetry.space_group_name_H-M   'P 1'
#
loop_
_entity.id
_entity.type
_entity.pdbx_description
1 polymer ?
#
loop_
_entity_poly.entity_id
_entity_poly.type
_entity_poly.pdbx_seq_one_letter_code
_entity_poly.pdbx_strand_id
1 'polypeptide(L)'
;MLSGAGYSHYEISSYCKDRYECKHNLTYWLNRSFYGFGLGSASYINDMRFSRPRRLKEYEEWVHKLEDGLVVLHEDISVDTKDMSMDVVMLSLRTAKGLDLRGFAKCFGKSLARSLCQALRQYVESGHVVVMDDDRNTLSYPEFELKMSEDNDEMGNGVASIRLSDPDGFLLSNELISIAFGIISP
;
A
#
# COMPACT_ATOMS: atom_id res chain seq x y z
N MET A 1 5.30 -0.26 24.80
CA MET A 1 4.88 0.36 23.52
C MET A 1 3.98 1.56 23.79
N LEU A 2 3.95 2.54 22.88
CA LEU A 2 3.11 3.75 22.99
C LEU A 2 1.61 3.45 23.03
N SER A 3 1.20 2.29 22.53
CA SER A 3 -0.16 1.74 22.65
C SER A 3 -0.64 1.61 24.09
N GLY A 4 0.24 1.26 25.04
CA GLY A 4 -0.09 1.26 26.47
C GLY A 4 -0.35 2.65 27.05
N ALA A 5 0.08 3.71 26.37
CA ALA A 5 -0.17 5.10 26.74
C ALA A 5 -1.34 5.73 25.97
N GLY A 6 -2.14 4.93 25.25
CA GLY A 6 -3.33 5.38 24.52
C GLY A 6 -3.05 5.95 23.13
N TYR A 7 -1.91 5.63 22.52
CA TYR A 7 -1.60 5.99 21.14
C TYR A 7 -1.85 4.81 20.19
N SER A 8 -2.46 5.05 19.04
CA SER A 8 -2.64 4.05 17.99
C SER A 8 -1.50 4.11 16.98
N HIS A 9 -0.91 2.96 16.68
CA HIS A 9 0.03 2.82 15.56
C HIS A 9 -0.77 2.83 14.26
N TYR A 10 -0.93 3.99 13.62
CA TYR A 10 -1.85 4.13 12.47
C TYR A 10 -1.15 3.86 11.14
N GLU A 11 0.17 4.02 11.08
CA GLU A 11 1.05 3.71 9.96
C GLU A 11 2.44 3.30 10.44
N ILE A 12 3.18 2.60 9.58
CA ILE A 12 4.46 1.91 9.80
C ILE A 12 5.48 2.61 10.70
N SER A 13 5.51 3.95 10.71
CA SER A 13 6.53 4.74 11.39
C SER A 13 5.99 5.69 12.45
N SER A 14 4.65 5.80 12.62
CA SER A 14 4.06 6.80 13.50
C SER A 14 2.87 6.32 14.31
N TYR A 15 2.83 6.85 15.53
CA TYR A 15 1.73 6.69 16.47
C TYR A 15 1.03 8.03 16.65
N CYS A 16 -0.28 8.01 16.87
CA CYS A 16 -1.03 9.21 17.20
C CYS A 16 -2.13 8.90 18.22
N LYS A 17 -2.68 9.94 18.86
CA LYS A 17 -3.96 9.80 19.55
C LYS A 17 -5.08 9.73 18.51
N ASP A 18 -6.21 9.18 18.90
CA ASP A 18 -7.41 9.13 18.05
C ASP A 18 -7.72 10.51 17.45
N ARG A 19 -7.94 10.56 16.14
CA ARG A 19 -8.19 11.77 15.32
C ARG A 19 -7.01 12.74 15.14
N TYR A 20 -5.80 12.36 15.54
CA TYR A 20 -4.57 13.14 15.34
C TYR A 20 -3.62 12.50 14.31
N GLU A 21 -4.15 11.71 13.38
CA GLU A 21 -3.37 11.13 12.30
C GLU A 21 -2.77 12.24 11.42
N CYS A 22 -1.49 12.09 11.04
CA CYS A 22 -0.85 13.03 10.13
C CYS A 22 -1.52 12.96 8.75
N LYS A 23 -2.24 14.03 8.38
CA LYS A 23 -2.90 14.14 7.07
C LYS A 23 -1.91 13.99 5.91
N HIS A 24 -0.70 14.55 6.06
CA HIS A 24 0.34 14.46 5.03
C HIS A 24 0.80 13.01 4.80
N ASN A 25 1.13 12.26 5.85
CA ASN A 25 1.51 10.85 5.74
C ASN A 25 0.36 10.02 5.15
N LEU A 26 -0.87 10.24 5.63
CA LEU A 26 -2.05 9.55 5.11
C LEU A 26 -2.33 9.86 3.64
N THR A 27 -2.03 11.06 3.15
CA THR A 27 -2.16 11.37 1.71
C THR A 27 -1.27 10.44 0.89
N TYR A 28 -0.02 10.20 1.30
CA TYR A 28 0.87 9.26 0.61
C TYR A 28 0.40 7.81 0.75
N TRP A 29 0.14 7.36 1.98
CA TRP A 29 -0.19 5.96 2.24
C TRP A 29 -1.55 5.54 1.70
N LEU A 30 -2.49 6.48 1.51
CA LEU A 30 -3.77 6.20 0.86
C LEU A 30 -3.72 6.44 -0.66
N ASN A 31 -2.52 6.59 -1.22
CA ASN A 31 -2.28 6.88 -2.64
C ASN A 31 -3.16 8.03 -3.18
N ARG A 32 -3.34 9.10 -2.39
CA ARG A 32 -4.12 10.26 -2.82
C ARG A 32 -3.24 11.22 -3.61
N SER A 33 -3.86 11.98 -4.50
CA SER A 33 -3.12 12.98 -5.28
C SER A 33 -2.47 14.03 -4.39
N PHE A 34 -1.24 14.40 -4.74
CA PHE A 34 -0.47 15.46 -4.11
C PHE A 34 0.40 16.15 -5.14
N TYR A 35 0.70 17.43 -4.89
CA TYR A 35 1.65 18.18 -5.70
C TYR A 35 2.81 18.62 -4.82
N GLY A 36 4.01 18.12 -5.12
CA GLY A 36 5.23 18.61 -4.49
C GLY A 36 5.68 19.92 -5.13
N PHE A 37 6.44 20.72 -4.40
CA PHE A 37 7.11 21.90 -4.94
C PHE A 37 8.60 21.84 -4.63
N GLY A 38 9.40 22.47 -5.47
CA GLY A 38 10.84 22.60 -5.25
C GLY A 38 11.69 21.53 -5.94
N LEU A 39 13.00 21.73 -5.80
CA LEU A 39 14.07 20.88 -6.33
C LEU A 39 13.86 19.42 -5.90
N GLY A 40 13.87 18.50 -6.87
CA GLY A 40 13.76 17.05 -6.62
C GLY A 40 12.39 16.57 -6.13
N SER A 41 11.39 17.44 -6.03
CA SER A 41 10.06 17.06 -5.56
C SER A 41 9.36 16.13 -6.54
N ALA A 42 8.62 15.16 -6.00
CA ALA A 42 7.69 14.34 -6.75
C ALA A 42 6.26 14.89 -6.63
N SER A 43 5.41 14.55 -7.58
CA SER A 43 3.97 14.78 -7.54
C SER A 43 3.24 13.54 -8.04
N TYR A 44 2.01 13.36 -7.57
CA TYR A 44 1.09 12.35 -8.04
C TYR A 44 -0.27 13.00 -8.31
N ILE A 45 -0.66 13.14 -9.57
CA ILE A 45 -1.92 13.78 -9.96
C ILE A 45 -2.57 12.93 -11.06
N ASN A 46 -3.87 12.63 -10.91
CA ASN A 46 -4.66 11.89 -11.91
C ASN A 46 -3.94 10.60 -12.35
N ASP A 47 -3.47 9.82 -11.38
CA ASP A 47 -2.73 8.57 -11.58
C ASP A 47 -1.38 8.68 -12.31
N MET A 48 -0.86 9.91 -12.47
CA MET A 48 0.44 10.18 -13.06
C MET A 48 1.45 10.61 -12.01
N ARG A 49 2.62 9.97 -12.01
CA ARG A 49 3.77 10.37 -11.20
C ARG A 49 4.78 11.11 -12.04
N PHE A 50 5.24 12.23 -11.54
CA PHE A 50 6.33 12.99 -12.15
C PHE A 50 7.21 13.61 -11.08
N SER A 51 8.48 13.81 -11.42
CA SER A 51 9.48 14.39 -10.52
C SER A 51 10.15 15.58 -11.17
N ARG A 52 10.60 16.50 -10.34
CA ARG A 52 11.40 17.67 -10.75
C ARG A 52 12.87 17.26 -10.78
N PRO A 53 13.71 17.94 -11.58
CA PRO A 53 15.15 17.70 -11.56
C PRO A 53 15.71 17.81 -10.14
N ARG A 54 16.69 16.97 -9.83
CA ARG A 54 17.30 16.91 -8.48
C ARG A 54 18.52 17.80 -8.36
N ARG A 55 19.12 18.24 -9.48
CA ARG A 55 20.27 19.15 -9.48
C ARG A 55 19.80 20.58 -9.68
N LEU A 56 20.40 21.50 -8.92
CA LEU A 56 19.98 22.90 -8.89
C LEU A 56 19.93 23.53 -10.30
N LYS A 57 21.01 23.38 -11.08
CA LYS A 57 21.09 23.94 -12.44
C LYS A 57 19.99 23.40 -13.35
N GLU A 58 19.73 22.08 -13.32
CA GLU A 58 18.69 21.44 -14.13
C GLU A 58 17.29 21.90 -13.71
N TYR A 59 17.09 22.16 -12.41
CA TYR A 59 15.82 22.66 -11.88
C TYR A 59 15.59 24.13 -12.23
N GLU A 60 16.61 24.98 -12.17
CA GLU A 60 16.54 26.37 -12.64
C GLU A 60 16.15 26.42 -14.13
N GLU A 61 16.83 25.62 -14.96
CA GLU A 61 16.48 25.48 -16.38
C GLU A 61 15.04 24.97 -16.58
N TRP A 62 14.58 24.03 -15.75
CA TRP A 62 13.21 23.53 -15.78
C TRP A 62 12.18 24.59 -15.38
N VAL A 63 12.45 25.40 -14.36
CA VAL A 63 11.58 26.50 -13.94
C VAL A 63 11.47 27.54 -15.05
N HIS A 64 12.57 27.95 -15.67
CA HIS A 64 12.54 28.89 -16.80
C HIS A 64 11.71 28.35 -17.97
N LYS A 65 11.91 27.07 -18.35
CA LYS A 65 11.08 26.44 -19.39
C LYS A 65 9.60 26.38 -19.01
N LEU A 66 9.27 26.21 -17.72
CA LEU A 66 7.90 26.18 -17.25
C LEU A 66 7.24 27.56 -17.36
N GLU A 67 7.97 28.61 -16.99
CA GLU A 67 7.53 30.02 -17.14
C GLU A 67 7.27 30.38 -18.61
N ASP A 68 8.11 29.85 -19.51
CA ASP A 68 7.98 30.03 -20.96
C ASP A 68 6.88 29.13 -21.59
N GLY A 69 6.20 28.28 -20.82
CA GLY A 69 5.17 27.35 -21.30
C GLY A 69 5.71 26.18 -22.14
N LEU A 70 7.01 25.89 -22.05
CA LEU A 70 7.71 24.89 -22.86
C LEU A 70 7.83 23.51 -22.17
N VAL A 71 7.39 23.38 -20.92
CA VAL A 71 7.37 22.10 -20.20
C VAL A 71 6.07 21.38 -20.47
N VAL A 72 6.15 20.28 -21.24
CA VAL A 72 5.11 19.26 -21.24
C VAL A 72 5.30 18.44 -19.96
N LEU A 73 4.38 18.57 -19.01
CA LEU A 73 4.43 17.83 -17.74
C LEU A 73 4.14 16.33 -17.91
N HIS A 74 3.76 15.91 -19.12
CA HIS A 74 3.21 14.59 -19.41
C HIS A 74 3.88 13.99 -20.63
N GLU A 75 4.65 12.94 -20.42
CA GLU A 75 4.74 11.88 -21.42
C GLU A 75 3.59 10.91 -21.13
N ASP A 76 2.94 10.38 -22.17
CA ASP A 76 1.95 9.30 -22.04
C ASP A 76 2.66 8.03 -21.56
N ILE A 77 3.03 8.00 -20.29
CA ILE A 77 3.57 6.82 -19.64
C ILE A 77 2.35 5.97 -19.31
N SER A 78 2.11 4.93 -20.11
CA SER A 78 1.18 3.88 -19.74
C SER A 78 1.67 3.27 -18.42
N VAL A 79 0.94 3.51 -17.33
CA VAL A 79 1.27 2.88 -16.05
C VAL A 79 0.99 1.39 -16.18
N ASP A 80 2.01 0.56 -15.95
CA ASP A 80 1.84 -0.89 -15.98
C ASP A 80 0.89 -1.30 -14.86
N THR A 81 -0.09 -2.16 -15.19
CA THR A 81 -1.02 -2.74 -14.21
C THR A 81 -0.28 -3.41 -13.06
N LYS A 82 0.89 -3.97 -13.37
CA LYS A 82 1.82 -4.55 -12.41
C LYS A 82 2.32 -3.53 -11.39
N ASP A 83 2.84 -2.40 -11.86
CA ASP A 83 3.32 -1.31 -11.00
C ASP A 83 2.19 -0.77 -10.11
N MET A 84 0.99 -0.61 -10.66
CA MET A 84 -0.20 -0.19 -9.89
C MET A 84 -0.52 -1.18 -8.77
N SER A 85 -0.48 -2.48 -9.05
CA SER A 85 -0.76 -3.50 -8.03
C SER A 85 0.31 -3.54 -6.94
N MET A 86 1.60 -3.35 -7.30
CA MET A 86 2.70 -3.22 -6.34
C MET A 86 2.49 -2.00 -5.45
N ASP A 87 2.12 -0.85 -6.01
CA ASP A 87 1.82 0.35 -5.24
C ASP A 87 0.70 0.14 -4.23
N VAL A 88 -0.41 -0.47 -4.65
CA VAL A 88 -1.55 -0.72 -3.75
C VAL A 88 -1.11 -1.59 -2.58
N VAL A 89 -0.35 -2.66 -2.81
CA VAL A 89 0.18 -3.52 -1.73
C VAL A 89 1.13 -2.74 -0.83
N MET A 90 2.11 -2.05 -1.42
CA MET A 90 3.18 -1.33 -0.75
C MET A 90 2.66 -0.24 0.19
N LEU A 91 1.69 0.54 -0.28
CA LEU A 91 1.11 1.65 0.45
C LEU A 91 0.13 1.15 1.51
N SER A 92 -0.70 0.15 1.17
CA SER A 92 -1.72 -0.38 2.09
C SER A 92 -1.09 -1.09 3.30
N LEU A 93 -0.09 -1.94 3.09
CA LEU A 93 0.56 -2.70 4.17
C LEU A 93 1.38 -1.81 5.12
N ARG A 94 1.70 -0.57 4.72
CA ARG A 94 2.31 0.44 5.60
C ARG A 94 1.30 1.16 6.48
N THR A 95 0.01 0.82 6.40
CA THR A 95 -1.03 1.36 7.28
C THR A 95 -1.61 0.28 8.18
N ALA A 96 -2.14 0.67 9.33
CA ALA A 96 -2.86 -0.25 10.22
C ALA A 96 -4.20 -0.73 9.66
N LYS A 97 -4.68 -0.12 8.57
CA LYS A 97 -5.85 -0.59 7.82
C LYS A 97 -5.52 -1.81 6.95
N GLY A 98 -4.28 -1.86 6.46
CA GLY A 98 -3.84 -2.92 5.56
C GLY A 98 -4.50 -2.87 4.19
N LEU A 99 -4.36 -3.97 3.47
CA LEU A 99 -4.83 -4.18 2.10
C LEU A 99 -6.27 -4.70 2.09
N ASP A 100 -7.16 -3.97 1.41
CA ASP A 100 -8.50 -4.46 1.04
C ASP A 100 -8.38 -5.46 -0.10
N LEU A 101 -8.50 -6.75 0.22
CA LEU A 101 -8.38 -7.83 -0.76
C LEU A 101 -9.54 -7.86 -1.74
N ARG A 102 -10.73 -7.38 -1.36
CA ARG A 102 -11.90 -7.35 -2.26
C ARG A 102 -11.72 -6.29 -3.33
N GLY A 103 -11.31 -5.08 -2.91
CA GLY A 103 -10.93 -4.01 -3.83
C GLY A 103 -9.78 -4.44 -4.74
N PHE A 104 -8.73 -5.02 -4.15
CA PHE A 104 -7.57 -5.51 -4.90
C PHE A 104 -7.94 -6.60 -5.92
N ALA A 105 -8.73 -7.59 -5.53
CA ALA A 105 -9.17 -8.67 -6.43
C ALA A 105 -10.06 -8.17 -7.58
N LYS A 106 -10.88 -7.13 -7.35
CA LYS A 106 -11.68 -6.49 -8.41
C LYS A 106 -10.81 -5.77 -9.45
N CYS A 107 -9.72 -5.15 -9.01
CA CYS A 107 -8.83 -4.38 -9.89
C CYS A 107 -7.78 -5.26 -10.59
N PHE A 108 -7.22 -6.26 -9.91
CA PHE A 108 -6.05 -7.01 -10.38
C PHE A 108 -6.28 -8.52 -10.48
N GLY A 109 -7.49 -8.99 -10.18
CA GLY A 109 -7.90 -10.39 -10.32
C GLY A 109 -7.81 -11.20 -9.03
N LYS A 110 -8.77 -12.12 -8.87
CA LYS A 110 -8.87 -13.01 -7.71
C LYS A 110 -7.64 -13.92 -7.55
N SER A 111 -7.08 -14.39 -8.66
CA SER A 111 -5.89 -15.27 -8.67
C SER A 111 -4.71 -14.58 -7.98
N LEU A 112 -4.41 -13.32 -8.34
CA LEU A 112 -3.32 -12.57 -7.72
C LEU A 112 -3.57 -12.32 -6.23
N ALA A 113 -4.79 -11.94 -5.85
CA ALA A 113 -5.17 -11.77 -4.45
C ALA A 113 -4.97 -13.06 -3.62
N ARG A 114 -5.33 -14.21 -4.20
CA ARG A 114 -5.13 -15.54 -3.58
C ARG A 114 -3.65 -15.90 -3.47
N SER A 115 -2.86 -15.66 -4.51
CA SER A 115 -1.41 -15.87 -4.48
C SER A 115 -0.72 -15.02 -3.42
N LEU A 116 -1.16 -13.78 -3.20
CA LEU A 116 -0.67 -12.94 -2.09
C LEU A 116 -0.98 -13.55 -0.73
N CYS A 117 -2.21 -14.04 -0.52
CA CYS A 117 -2.59 -14.71 0.72
C CYS A 117 -1.75 -15.97 0.97
N GLN A 118 -1.52 -16.77 -0.08
CA GLN A 118 -0.72 -17.98 -0.01
C GLN A 118 0.75 -17.67 0.33
N ALA A 119 1.34 -16.66 -0.30
CA ALA A 119 2.71 -16.24 -0.03
C ALA A 119 2.91 -15.72 1.41
N LEU A 120 1.86 -15.16 2.01
CA LEU A 120 1.88 -14.64 3.38
C LEU A 120 1.39 -15.64 4.44
N ARG A 121 1.02 -16.87 4.06
CA ARG A 121 0.43 -17.90 4.93
C ARG A 121 1.23 -18.15 6.21
N GLN A 122 2.54 -18.35 6.09
CA GLN A 122 3.42 -18.59 7.25
C GLN A 122 3.48 -17.39 8.22
N TYR A 123 3.22 -16.19 7.71
CA TYR A 123 3.18 -14.96 8.52
C TYR A 123 1.81 -14.74 9.16
N VAL A 124 0.75 -15.33 8.61
CA VAL A 124 -0.54 -15.47 9.30
C VAL A 124 -0.42 -16.45 10.46
N GLU A 125 0.18 -17.62 10.22
CA GLU A 125 0.41 -18.65 11.25
C GLU A 125 1.26 -18.12 12.42
N SER A 126 2.32 -17.37 12.12
CA SER A 126 3.20 -16.77 13.13
C SER A 126 2.68 -15.46 13.73
N GLY A 127 1.52 -14.94 13.29
CA GLY A 127 0.89 -13.74 13.84
C GLY A 127 1.48 -12.39 13.39
N HIS A 128 2.39 -12.38 12.42
CA HIS A 128 2.95 -11.15 11.82
C HIS A 128 1.96 -10.50 10.83
N VAL A 129 1.07 -11.29 10.24
CA VAL A 129 -0.01 -10.84 9.36
C VAL A 129 -1.34 -11.18 10.00
N VAL A 130 -2.22 -10.19 10.10
CA VAL A 130 -3.58 -10.33 10.59
C VAL A 130 -4.53 -10.32 9.40
N VAL A 131 -5.37 -11.34 9.32
CA VAL A 131 -6.39 -11.52 8.29
C VAL A 131 -7.76 -11.22 8.90
N MET A 132 -8.65 -10.58 8.14
CA MET A 132 -9.97 -10.18 8.63
C MET A 132 -11.08 -10.57 7.66
N ASP A 133 -12.25 -10.92 8.20
CA ASP A 133 -13.46 -11.20 7.44
C ASP A 133 -14.22 -9.93 7.01
N ASP A 134 -15.38 -10.12 6.39
CA ASP A 134 -16.24 -9.03 5.90
C ASP A 134 -16.76 -8.12 7.01
N ASP A 135 -16.94 -8.67 8.21
CA ASP A 135 -17.41 -7.97 9.42
C ASP A 135 -16.25 -7.32 10.19
N ARG A 136 -15.02 -7.41 9.66
CA ARG A 136 -13.76 -6.93 10.25
C ARG A 136 -13.35 -7.67 11.53
N ASN A 137 -13.83 -8.90 11.71
CA ASN A 137 -13.32 -9.77 12.75
C ASN A 137 -12.01 -10.39 12.29
N THR A 138 -11.04 -10.49 13.20
CA THR A 138 -9.80 -11.22 12.95
C THR A 138 -10.09 -12.71 12.81
N LEU A 139 -9.61 -13.32 11.73
CA LEU A 139 -9.66 -14.77 11.56
C LEU A 139 -8.43 -15.40 12.22
N SER A 140 -8.64 -16.51 12.94
CA SER A 140 -7.57 -17.38 13.38
C SER A 140 -6.92 -18.11 12.20
N TYR A 141 -5.72 -18.65 12.40
CA TYR A 141 -5.04 -19.40 11.34
C TYR A 141 -5.87 -20.59 10.81
N PRO A 142 -6.50 -21.45 11.64
CA PRO A 142 -7.36 -22.52 11.12
C PRO A 142 -8.56 -22.02 10.30
N GLU A 143 -9.16 -20.89 10.68
CA GLU A 143 -10.27 -20.29 9.92
C GLU A 143 -9.79 -19.72 8.58
N PHE A 144 -8.62 -19.07 8.58
CA PHE A 144 -7.96 -18.61 7.35
C PHE A 144 -7.69 -19.78 6.39
N GLU A 145 -7.15 -20.88 6.92
CA GLU A 145 -6.84 -22.09 6.15
C GLU A 145 -8.09 -22.72 5.54
N LEU A 146 -9.17 -22.81 6.32
CA LEU A 146 -10.47 -23.29 5.82
C LEU A 146 -10.94 -22.42 4.65
N LYS A 147 -10.90 -21.09 4.80
CA LYS A 147 -11.30 -20.14 3.75
C LYS A 147 -10.38 -20.14 2.53
N MET A 148 -9.10 -20.48 2.69
CA MET A 148 -8.19 -20.70 1.57
C MET A 148 -8.47 -22.03 0.86
N SER A 149 -8.96 -23.06 1.57
CA SER A 149 -9.26 -24.37 0.98
C SER A 149 -10.58 -24.45 0.22
N GLU A 150 -11.55 -23.60 0.57
CA GLU A 150 -12.83 -23.48 -0.14
C GLU A 150 -12.59 -22.89 -1.55
N ASP A 151 -12.75 -23.72 -2.58
CA ASP A 151 -12.53 -23.38 -3.99
C ASP A 151 -13.75 -22.67 -4.59
N ASN A 152 -14.30 -21.69 -3.86
CA ASN A 152 -15.53 -21.01 -4.26
C ASN A 152 -15.22 -19.90 -5.27
N ASP A 153 -15.45 -20.24 -6.54
CA ASP A 153 -15.43 -19.33 -7.68
C ASP A 153 -16.53 -18.23 -7.59
N GLU A 154 -17.51 -18.41 -6.69
CA GLU A 154 -18.55 -17.43 -6.37
C GLU A 154 -18.19 -16.58 -5.15
N MET A 155 -17.98 -15.29 -5.41
CA MET A 155 -18.07 -14.17 -4.46
C MET A 155 -17.36 -14.32 -3.09
N GLY A 156 -16.05 -14.02 -3.08
CA GLY A 156 -15.32 -13.66 -1.86
C GLY A 156 -14.68 -14.86 -1.16
N ASN A 157 -13.37 -15.04 -1.36
CA ASN A 157 -12.54 -15.61 -0.29
C ASN A 157 -12.97 -14.85 0.97
N GLY A 158 -13.57 -15.49 1.97
CA GLY A 158 -14.10 -14.77 3.14
C GLY A 158 -13.02 -14.11 4.02
N VAL A 159 -11.82 -13.91 3.47
CA VAL A 159 -10.81 -12.96 3.91
C VAL A 159 -11.03 -11.65 3.12
N ALA A 160 -11.61 -10.67 3.78
CA ALA A 160 -11.88 -9.37 3.19
C ALA A 160 -10.64 -8.48 3.11
N SER A 161 -9.71 -8.63 4.06
CA SER A 161 -8.51 -7.79 4.13
C SER A 161 -7.37 -8.43 4.92
N ILE A 162 -6.15 -7.94 4.69
CA ILE A 162 -4.94 -8.34 5.42
C ILE A 162 -4.20 -7.11 5.89
N ARG A 163 -3.59 -7.16 7.07
CA ARG A 163 -2.75 -6.09 7.61
C ARG A 163 -1.58 -6.65 8.40
N LEU A 164 -0.58 -5.82 8.63
CA LEU A 164 0.55 -6.18 9.49
C LEU A 164 0.15 -6.02 10.96
N SER A 165 0.60 -6.93 11.83
CA SER A 165 0.39 -6.81 13.27
C SER A 165 1.26 -5.69 13.88
N ASP A 166 0.76 -5.09 14.96
CA ASP A 166 1.50 -4.11 15.74
C ASP A 166 2.15 -4.81 16.95
N PRO A 167 3.48 -4.71 17.15
CA PRO A 167 4.48 -4.03 16.31
C PRO A 167 5.19 -4.99 15.34
N ASP A 168 5.11 -6.30 15.60
CA ASP A 168 6.02 -7.28 15.01
C ASP A 168 5.86 -7.38 13.49
N GLY A 169 4.62 -7.37 12.99
CA GLY A 169 4.35 -7.29 11.56
C GLY A 169 4.92 -6.03 10.92
N PHE A 170 4.77 -4.86 11.56
CA PHE A 170 5.34 -3.61 11.04
C PHE A 170 6.87 -3.61 11.01
N LEU A 171 7.52 -4.25 11.98
CA LEU A 171 8.98 -4.41 11.99
C LEU A 171 9.48 -5.25 10.79
N LEU A 172 8.67 -6.20 10.31
CA LEU A 172 8.96 -7.02 9.12
C LEU A 172 8.37 -6.47 7.82
N SER A 173 7.74 -5.30 7.84
CA SER A 173 7.01 -4.74 6.69
C SER A 173 7.77 -4.76 5.36
N ASN A 174 9.06 -4.38 5.35
CA ASN A 174 9.86 -4.38 4.14
C ASN A 174 10.05 -5.78 3.55
N GLU A 175 10.26 -6.79 4.41
CA GLU A 175 10.40 -8.19 3.98
C GLU A 175 9.08 -8.71 3.42
N LEU A 176 7.97 -8.50 4.14
CA LEU A 176 6.64 -8.97 3.73
C LEU A 176 6.16 -8.32 2.43
N ILE A 177 6.45 -7.03 2.25
CA ILE A 177 6.15 -6.32 1.00
C ILE A 177 7.03 -6.83 -0.13
N SER A 178 8.30 -7.13 0.12
CA SER A 178 9.20 -7.72 -0.88
C SER A 178 8.72 -9.11 -1.33
N ILE A 179 8.20 -9.93 -0.41
CA ILE A 179 7.61 -11.22 -0.75
C ILE A 179 6.37 -11.03 -1.64
N ALA A 180 5.48 -10.11 -1.27
CA ALA A 180 4.32 -9.79 -2.08
C ALA A 180 4.69 -9.29 -3.49
N PHE A 181 5.77 -8.51 -3.60
CA PHE A 181 6.30 -8.05 -4.89
C PHE A 181 6.78 -9.20 -5.76
N GLY A 182 7.42 -10.23 -5.19
CA GLY A 182 7.83 -11.43 -5.93
C GLY A 182 6.67 -12.24 -6.51
N ILE A 183 5.44 -12.06 -6.00
CA ILE A 183 4.23 -12.69 -6.55
C ILE A 183 3.66 -11.88 -7.71
N ILE A 184 3.66 -10.55 -7.58
CA ILE A 184 3.18 -9.62 -8.62
C ILE A 184 4.16 -9.56 -9.79
N SER A 185 5.44 -9.67 -9.48
CA SER A 185 6.58 -9.56 -10.37
C SER A 185 7.56 -10.72 -10.18
N PRO A 186 7.16 -11.94 -10.58
CA PRO A 186 8.04 -13.11 -10.49
C PRO A 186 9.29 -12.98 -11.37
#